data_AF-A0A1H8J293-F1
#
_entry.id   AF-A0A1H8J293-F1
#
_cell.length_a   1.000
_cell.length_b   1.000
_cell.length_c   1.000
_cell.angle_alpha   90.00
_cell.angle_beta   90.00
_cell.angle_gamma   90.00
#
_symmetry.space_group_name_H-M   'P 1'
#
loop_
_entity.id
_entity.type
_entity.pdbx_description
1 polymer ?
#
loop_
_entity_poly.entity_id
_entity_poly.type
_entity_poly.pdbx_seq_one_letter_code
_entity_poly.pdbx_strand_id
1 'polypeptide(L)'
;MGRHRLEATPNGKRRLAGDTARAATTDEVQDLRREARNLKECVADLTLENRLRKKHDHGWGRRGMRYPASDKLEIIRIVEQSHLAVKRTLDQLGIARRTFYRWYDRYREGGPEALKDGPWAPSRVWNRIGDTILDQIVEMALEATDLSPRELAVRFIDEKRYFVSEATVCRLLKAHDLITSLAYTVIKTADQFHTRTARPNEMWQTDFTYFKIIG
;
A
#
# COMPACT_ATOMS: atom_id res chain seq x y z
N MET A 1 -37.32 76.72 -72.71
CA MET A 1 -36.78 75.75 -73.67
C MET A 1 -35.48 75.19 -73.12
N GLY A 2 -35.31 73.87 -73.08
CA GLY A 2 -33.98 73.22 -72.96
C GLY A 2 -33.65 72.58 -71.61
N ARG A 3 -33.58 71.24 -71.59
CA ARG A 3 -33.14 70.34 -70.50
C ARG A 3 -31.60 70.27 -70.38
N HIS A 4 -31.14 69.68 -69.26
CA HIS A 4 -29.93 68.84 -69.02
C HIS A 4 -29.09 69.37 -67.83
N ARG A 5 -28.43 68.60 -66.95
CA ARG A 5 -28.41 67.19 -66.46
C ARG A 5 -27.26 67.15 -65.40
N LEU A 6 -27.31 66.20 -64.44
CA LEU A 6 -26.21 65.65 -63.59
C LEU A 6 -25.88 66.41 -62.28
N GLU A 7 -26.12 65.77 -61.10
CA GLU A 7 -25.14 65.09 -60.19
C GLU A 7 -24.56 66.06 -59.14
N ALA A 8 -24.26 65.81 -57.85
CA ALA A 8 -24.15 64.64 -56.97
C ALA A 8 -24.22 65.13 -55.48
N THR A 9 -25.07 64.54 -54.62
CA THR A 9 -24.76 63.79 -53.35
C THR A 9 -24.36 64.63 -52.09
N PRO A 10 -24.26 64.04 -50.87
CA PRO A 10 -25.33 64.16 -49.86
C PRO A 10 -24.81 64.39 -48.42
N ASN A 11 -25.15 65.47 -47.73
CA ASN A 11 -24.77 65.56 -46.30
C ASN A 11 -25.87 64.95 -45.41
N GLY A 12 -25.89 63.62 -45.39
CA GLY A 12 -26.77 62.80 -44.56
C GLY A 12 -26.33 62.75 -43.11
N LYS A 13 -26.94 63.57 -42.25
CA LYS A 13 -26.97 63.30 -40.80
C LYS A 13 -28.00 62.21 -40.52
N ARG A 14 -27.63 60.94 -40.72
CA ARG A 14 -28.34 59.82 -40.09
C ARG A 14 -27.96 59.80 -38.61
N ARG A 15 -28.88 60.21 -37.75
CA ARG A 15 -28.87 59.77 -36.35
C ARG A 15 -29.05 58.25 -36.39
N LEU A 16 -28.07 57.50 -35.88
CA LEU A 16 -28.22 56.07 -35.63
C LEU A 16 -29.40 55.91 -34.67
N ALA A 17 -30.49 55.39 -35.19
CA ALA A 17 -31.65 55.01 -34.43
C ALA A 17 -31.30 53.75 -33.63
N GLY A 18 -31.37 53.87 -32.30
CA GLY A 18 -31.64 52.74 -31.40
C GLY A 18 -30.54 51.70 -31.26
N ASP A 19 -29.49 52.02 -30.49
CA ASP A 19 -28.91 51.03 -29.58
C ASP A 19 -29.93 50.75 -28.46
N THR A 20 -31.05 50.10 -28.79
CA THR A 20 -31.83 49.41 -27.76
C THR A 20 -31.17 48.07 -27.57
N ALA A 21 -30.26 48.00 -26.61
CA ALA A 21 -29.92 46.74 -25.97
C ALA A 21 -31.24 46.12 -25.50
N ARG A 22 -31.73 45.13 -26.27
CA ARG A 22 -32.97 44.41 -25.92
C ARG A 22 -32.71 43.77 -24.56
N ALA A 23 -33.47 44.18 -23.54
CA ALA A 23 -33.41 43.53 -22.24
C ALA A 23 -33.78 42.05 -22.44
N ALA A 24 -32.89 41.15 -22.04
CA ALA A 24 -33.14 39.72 -22.12
C ALA A 24 -34.45 39.41 -21.39
N THR A 25 -35.35 38.72 -22.08
CA THR A 25 -36.60 38.26 -21.47
C THR A 25 -36.29 37.26 -20.35
N THR A 26 -37.17 37.18 -19.35
CA THR A 26 -36.96 36.29 -18.19
C THR A 26 -36.68 34.84 -18.61
N ASP A 27 -37.32 34.38 -19.68
CA ASP A 27 -37.13 33.03 -20.23
C ASP A 27 -35.74 32.85 -20.84
N GLU A 28 -35.26 33.81 -21.64
CA GLU A 28 -33.89 33.80 -22.20
C GLU A 28 -32.82 33.78 -21.08
N VAL A 29 -33.04 34.50 -19.98
CA VAL A 29 -32.12 34.49 -18.83
C VAL A 29 -32.14 33.13 -18.11
N GLN A 30 -33.30 32.48 -18.01
CA GLN A 30 -33.40 31.14 -17.41
C GLN A 30 -32.75 30.07 -18.29
N ASP A 31 -32.91 30.16 -19.60
CA ASP A 31 -32.28 29.25 -20.56
C ASP A 31 -30.76 29.41 -20.54
N LEU A 32 -30.24 30.64 -20.57
CA LEU A 32 -28.80 30.89 -20.43
C LEU A 32 -28.24 30.38 -19.09
N ARG A 33 -29.00 30.49 -18.00
CA ARG A 33 -28.59 29.91 -16.69
C ARG A 33 -28.57 28.39 -16.70
N ARG A 34 -29.49 27.76 -17.43
CA ARG A 34 -29.53 26.30 -17.63
C ARG A 34 -28.37 25.86 -18.50
N GLU A 35 -28.11 26.53 -19.61
CA GLU A 35 -26.96 26.26 -20.48
C GLU A 35 -25.63 26.45 -19.74
N ALA A 36 -25.48 27.54 -18.99
CA ALA A 36 -24.28 27.77 -18.18
C ALA A 36 -24.07 26.68 -17.12
N ARG A 37 -25.15 26.11 -16.56
CA ARG A 37 -25.07 24.97 -15.64
C ARG A 37 -24.64 23.71 -16.38
N ASN A 38 -25.26 23.41 -17.52
CA ASN A 38 -24.93 22.25 -18.34
C ASN A 38 -23.48 22.30 -18.84
N LEU A 39 -23.02 23.48 -19.29
CA LEU A 39 -21.63 23.69 -19.71
C LEU A 39 -20.66 23.51 -18.54
N LYS A 40 -21.01 24.02 -17.35
CA LYS A 40 -20.21 23.77 -16.15
C LYS A 40 -20.10 22.28 -15.84
N GLU A 41 -21.19 21.52 -15.99
CA GLU A 41 -21.24 20.04 -15.83
C GLU A 41 -20.50 19.28 -16.94
N CYS A 42 -20.45 19.80 -18.18
CA CYS A 42 -19.68 19.19 -19.26
C CYS A 42 -18.18 19.45 -19.11
N VAL A 43 -17.75 20.66 -18.73
CA VAL A 43 -16.33 21.01 -18.55
C VAL A 43 -15.72 20.22 -17.39
N ALA A 44 -16.44 20.20 -16.30
CA ALA A 44 -16.41 19.22 -15.23
C ALA A 44 -16.19 17.75 -15.65
N ASP A 45 -17.12 17.19 -16.42
CA ASP A 45 -17.06 15.81 -16.92
C ASP A 45 -15.78 15.62 -17.74
N LEU A 46 -15.46 16.55 -18.65
CA LEU A 46 -14.25 16.52 -19.49
C LEU A 46 -12.95 16.64 -18.69
N THR A 47 -12.92 17.45 -17.63
CA THR A 47 -11.73 17.62 -16.78
C THR A 47 -11.49 16.39 -15.91
N LEU A 48 -12.56 15.81 -15.37
CA LEU A 48 -12.50 14.53 -14.70
C LEU A 48 -12.05 13.44 -15.68
N GLU A 49 -12.67 13.33 -16.86
CA GLU A 49 -12.34 12.33 -17.88
C GLU A 49 -10.88 12.43 -18.35
N ASN A 50 -10.36 13.63 -18.57
CA ASN A 50 -8.94 13.83 -18.92
C ASN A 50 -7.99 13.43 -17.78
N ARG A 51 -8.36 13.70 -16.52
CA ARG A 51 -7.59 13.25 -15.35
C ARG A 51 -7.66 11.74 -15.20
N LEU A 52 -8.84 11.15 -15.38
CA LEU A 52 -9.09 9.72 -15.29
C LEU A 52 -8.35 8.93 -16.37
N ARG A 53 -8.29 9.44 -17.60
CA ARG A 53 -7.56 8.80 -18.69
C ARG A 53 -6.10 8.55 -18.33
N LYS A 54 -5.44 9.53 -17.69
CA LYS A 54 -4.06 9.39 -17.20
C LYS A 54 -3.94 8.42 -16.02
N LYS A 55 -5.00 8.22 -15.22
CA LYS A 55 -4.99 7.34 -14.03
C LYS A 55 -5.35 5.90 -14.36
N HIS A 56 -6.15 5.68 -15.40
CA HIS A 56 -6.37 4.34 -15.97
C HIS A 56 -5.06 3.73 -16.49
N ASP A 57 -4.14 4.54 -17.02
CA ASP A 57 -2.78 4.10 -17.37
C ASP A 57 -1.98 3.60 -16.14
N HIS A 58 -2.30 4.10 -14.94
CA HIS A 58 -1.71 3.64 -13.66
C HIS A 58 -2.42 2.39 -13.09
N GLY A 59 -3.38 1.81 -13.82
CA GLY A 59 -4.00 0.54 -13.48
C GLY A 59 -5.09 0.61 -12.39
N TRP A 60 -5.62 1.79 -12.09
CA TRP A 60 -6.74 1.96 -11.16
C TRP A 60 -7.98 1.17 -11.64
N GLY A 61 -8.78 0.70 -10.69
CA GLY A 61 -10.02 -0.06 -10.95
C GLY A 61 -9.83 -1.56 -11.23
N ARG A 62 -8.60 -2.08 -11.33
CA ARG A 62 -8.36 -3.50 -11.60
C ARG A 62 -8.64 -4.40 -10.38
N ARG A 63 -9.20 -5.59 -10.62
CA ARG A 63 -9.42 -6.60 -9.57
C ARG A 63 -8.08 -6.99 -8.93
N GLY A 64 -8.02 -6.97 -7.60
CA GLY A 64 -6.81 -7.31 -6.84
C GLY A 64 -5.77 -6.18 -6.72
N MET A 65 -6.04 -5.00 -7.29
CA MET A 65 -5.16 -3.84 -7.16
C MET A 65 -5.12 -3.33 -5.71
N ARG A 66 -3.91 -3.17 -5.17
CA ARG A 66 -3.68 -2.55 -3.86
C ARG A 66 -3.37 -1.07 -4.05
N TYR A 67 -4.17 -0.22 -3.42
CA TYR A 67 -3.98 1.23 -3.49
C TYR A 67 -3.04 1.70 -2.36
N PRO A 68 -1.90 2.34 -2.68
CA PRO A 68 -1.08 2.99 -1.67
C PRO A 68 -1.84 4.17 -1.04
N ALA A 69 -1.37 4.65 0.11
CA ALA A 69 -2.01 5.76 0.82
C ALA A 69 -2.11 7.04 -0.03
N SER A 70 -1.11 7.29 -0.88
CA SER A 70 -1.09 8.39 -1.86
C SER A 70 -2.30 8.34 -2.79
N ASP A 71 -2.55 7.17 -3.37
CA ASP A 71 -3.61 6.98 -4.37
C ASP A 71 -4.98 7.09 -3.70
N LYS A 72 -5.16 6.49 -2.52
CA LYS A 72 -6.40 6.63 -1.73
C LYS A 72 -6.71 8.11 -1.46
N LEU A 73 -5.70 8.89 -1.08
CA LEU A 73 -5.85 10.31 -0.80
C LEU A 73 -6.14 11.12 -2.06
N GLU A 74 -5.50 10.79 -3.19
CA GLU A 74 -5.79 11.42 -4.47
C GLU A 74 -7.23 11.13 -4.92
N ILE A 75 -7.71 9.90 -4.76
CA ILE A 75 -9.10 9.52 -5.05
C ILE A 75 -10.08 10.32 -4.19
N ILE A 76 -9.80 10.48 -2.89
CA ILE A 76 -10.64 11.29 -2.00
C ILE A 76 -10.67 12.74 -2.47
N ARG A 77 -9.51 13.34 -2.80
CA ARG A 77 -9.44 14.72 -3.32
C ARG A 77 -10.20 14.89 -4.63
N ILE A 78 -10.11 13.92 -5.55
CA ILE A 78 -10.85 13.96 -6.82
C ILE A 78 -12.35 13.96 -6.54
N VAL A 79 -12.82 13.12 -5.63
CA VAL A 79 -14.24 13.03 -5.28
C VAL A 79 -14.71 14.30 -4.55
N GLU A 80 -13.92 14.88 -3.65
CA GLU A 80 -14.26 16.13 -2.94
C GLU A 80 -14.27 17.36 -3.85
N GLN A 81 -13.37 17.42 -4.84
CA GLN A 81 -13.29 18.52 -5.80
C GLN A 81 -14.27 18.38 -6.97
N SER A 82 -14.82 17.19 -7.16
CA SER A 82 -15.82 16.94 -8.20
C SER A 82 -17.16 17.54 -7.78
N HIS A 83 -17.77 18.29 -8.69
CA HIS A 83 -19.15 18.77 -8.58
C HIS A 83 -20.15 17.70 -9.06
N LEU A 84 -19.67 16.55 -9.55
CA LEU A 84 -20.51 15.41 -9.97
C LEU A 84 -20.93 14.57 -8.76
N ALA A 85 -21.99 13.80 -8.94
CA ALA A 85 -22.38 12.80 -7.95
C ALA A 85 -21.24 11.80 -7.68
N VAL A 86 -20.97 11.53 -6.40
CA VAL A 86 -19.91 10.61 -5.93
C VAL A 86 -19.98 9.25 -6.63
N LYS A 87 -21.18 8.71 -6.81
CA LYS A 87 -21.39 7.43 -7.50
C LYS A 87 -20.81 7.45 -8.93
N ARG A 88 -21.13 8.49 -9.70
CA ARG A 88 -20.70 8.62 -11.11
C ARG A 88 -19.17 8.70 -11.20
N THR A 89 -18.55 9.48 -10.32
CA THR A 89 -17.08 9.63 -10.24
C THR A 89 -16.40 8.28 -9.91
N LEU A 90 -16.95 7.53 -8.95
CA LEU A 90 -16.39 6.23 -8.56
C LEU A 90 -16.59 5.14 -9.61
N ASP A 91 -17.72 5.13 -10.31
CA ASP A 91 -18.00 4.21 -11.40
C ASP A 91 -17.00 4.41 -12.56
N GLN A 92 -16.66 5.66 -12.89
CA GLN A 92 -15.64 5.98 -13.90
C GLN A 92 -14.20 5.61 -13.46
N LEU A 93 -13.92 5.68 -12.15
CA LEU A 93 -12.65 5.23 -11.55
C LEU A 93 -12.55 3.69 -11.44
N GLY A 94 -13.66 2.96 -11.63
CA GLY A 94 -13.73 1.51 -11.39
C GLY A 94 -13.62 1.13 -9.90
N ILE A 95 -13.97 2.03 -8.98
CA ILE A 95 -13.84 1.83 -7.54
C ILE A 95 -15.21 1.56 -6.93
N ALA A 96 -15.35 0.42 -6.26
CA ALA A 96 -16.59 0.11 -5.54
C ALA A 96 -16.86 1.13 -4.41
N ARG A 97 -18.10 1.62 -4.31
CA ARG A 97 -18.54 2.59 -3.28
C ARG A 97 -18.16 2.16 -1.86
N ARG A 98 -18.32 0.88 -1.54
CA ARG A 98 -17.95 0.32 -0.22
C ARG A 98 -16.47 0.51 0.11
N THR A 99 -15.59 0.36 -0.89
CA THR A 99 -14.16 0.56 -0.74
C THR A 99 -13.82 2.02 -0.48
N PHE A 100 -14.45 2.93 -1.24
CA PHE A 100 -14.28 4.37 -1.08
C PHE A 100 -14.70 4.84 0.31
N TYR A 101 -15.93 4.54 0.75
CA TYR A 101 -16.41 4.99 2.05
C TYR A 101 -15.56 4.43 3.21
N ARG A 102 -15.08 3.18 3.12
CA ARG A 102 -14.15 2.62 4.12
C ARG A 102 -12.81 3.38 4.22
N TRP A 103 -12.34 4.00 3.14
CA TRP A 103 -11.17 4.87 3.18
C TRP A 103 -11.54 6.27 3.65
N TYR A 104 -12.67 6.79 3.21
CA TYR A 104 -13.18 8.10 3.60
C TYR A 104 -13.47 8.19 5.11
N ASP A 105 -14.07 7.17 5.70
CA ASP A 105 -14.34 7.10 7.15
C ASP A 105 -13.02 7.14 7.94
N ARG A 106 -12.02 6.35 7.51
CA ARG A 106 -10.67 6.39 8.10
C ARG A 106 -9.99 7.76 7.95
N TYR A 107 -10.14 8.37 6.78
CA TYR A 107 -9.63 9.72 6.53
C TYR A 107 -10.30 10.77 7.42
N ARG A 108 -11.61 10.64 7.68
CA ARG A 108 -12.33 11.53 8.60
C ARG A 108 -11.91 11.35 10.06
N GLU A 109 -11.61 10.13 10.48
CA GLU A 109 -11.21 9.82 11.85
C GLU A 109 -9.74 10.17 12.16
N GLY A 110 -8.82 9.91 11.22
CA GLY A 110 -7.37 10.03 11.48
C GLY A 110 -6.57 10.71 10.37
N GLY A 111 -7.24 11.42 9.46
CA GLY A 111 -6.60 12.22 8.42
C GLY A 111 -5.83 11.39 7.37
N PRO A 112 -4.88 12.01 6.66
CA PRO A 112 -4.06 11.35 5.64
C PRO A 112 -3.30 10.11 6.15
N GLU A 113 -2.85 10.14 7.40
CA GLU A 113 -2.02 9.08 7.99
C GLU A 113 -2.82 7.78 8.20
N ALA A 114 -4.13 7.88 8.47
CA ALA A 114 -5.02 6.73 8.64
C ALA A 114 -5.28 5.95 7.33
N LEU A 115 -4.88 6.49 6.18
CA LEU A 115 -4.97 5.80 4.88
C LEU A 115 -3.82 4.80 4.65
N LYS A 116 -2.75 4.89 5.46
CA LYS A 116 -1.66 3.91 5.44
C LYS A 116 -2.22 2.53 5.78
N ASP A 117 -1.67 1.53 5.11
CA ASP A 117 -2.05 0.16 5.44
C ASP A 117 -1.51 -0.17 6.83
N GLY A 118 -2.39 -0.65 7.70
CA GLY A 118 -1.98 -1.17 9.00
C GLY A 118 -1.09 -2.41 8.84
N PRO A 119 -0.21 -2.68 9.82
CA PRO A 119 0.56 -3.92 9.82
C PRO A 119 -0.39 -5.11 9.75
N TRP A 120 -0.15 -5.99 8.77
CA TRP A 120 -0.81 -7.31 8.69
C TRP A 120 -0.17 -8.22 9.73
N ALA A 121 -0.47 -7.99 11.00
CA ALA A 121 -0.16 -8.93 12.06
C ALA A 121 -1.47 -9.63 12.46
N PRO A 122 -1.58 -10.96 12.31
CA PRO A 122 -2.65 -11.70 12.96
C PRO A 122 -2.62 -11.33 14.44
N SER A 123 -3.76 -10.90 15.01
CA SER A 123 -3.85 -10.52 16.42
C SER A 123 -3.38 -11.63 17.36
N ARG A 124 -3.49 -12.89 16.90
CA ARG A 124 -3.03 -14.07 17.63
C ARG A 124 -2.51 -15.12 16.65
N VAL A 125 -1.23 -15.45 16.78
CA VAL A 125 -0.64 -16.65 16.14
C VAL A 125 -0.84 -17.80 17.12
N TRP A 126 -1.62 -18.82 16.75
CA TRP A 126 -1.97 -19.94 17.64
C TRP A 126 -0.73 -20.65 18.24
N ASN A 127 0.37 -20.70 17.48
CA ASN A 127 1.63 -21.32 17.91
C ASN A 127 2.57 -20.38 18.66
N ARG A 128 2.12 -19.18 19.05
CA ARG A 128 2.96 -18.25 19.81
C ARG A 128 3.06 -18.73 21.25
N ILE A 129 4.29 -18.98 21.70
CA ILE A 129 4.58 -19.27 23.10
C ILE A 129 4.29 -17.99 23.91
N GLY A 130 3.61 -18.13 25.04
CA GLY A 130 3.29 -17.00 25.92
C GLY A 130 4.55 -16.44 26.60
N ASP A 131 4.55 -15.14 26.87
CA ASP A 131 5.73 -14.44 27.39
C ASP A 131 6.24 -15.05 28.70
N THR A 132 5.33 -15.49 29.59
CA THR A 132 5.70 -16.19 30.84
C THR A 132 6.55 -17.45 30.62
N ILE A 133 6.30 -18.19 29.54
CA ILE A 133 7.09 -19.40 29.22
C ILE A 133 8.44 -19.00 28.61
N LEU A 134 8.47 -17.92 27.83
CA LEU A 134 9.72 -17.38 27.29
C LEU A 134 10.65 -16.90 28.42
N ASP A 135 10.10 -16.19 29.41
CA ASP A 135 10.85 -15.72 30.57
C ASP A 135 11.45 -16.89 31.37
N GLN A 136 10.71 -17.99 31.55
CA GLN A 136 11.23 -19.20 32.22
C GLN A 136 12.38 -19.86 31.45
N ILE A 137 12.34 -19.83 30.11
CA ILE A 137 13.45 -20.36 29.29
C ILE A 137 14.68 -19.47 29.44
N VAL A 138 14.51 -18.15 29.47
CA VAL A 138 15.60 -17.19 29.68
C VAL A 138 16.19 -17.34 31.08
N GLU A 139 15.36 -17.46 32.12
CA GLU A 139 15.79 -17.70 33.49
C GLU A 139 16.64 -18.98 33.61
N MET A 140 16.16 -20.09 33.03
CA MET A 140 16.91 -21.35 32.99
C MET A 140 18.23 -21.23 32.22
N ALA A 141 18.27 -20.43 31.16
CA ALA A 141 19.50 -20.18 30.40
C ALA A 141 20.53 -19.39 31.22
N LEU A 142 20.08 -18.45 32.05
CA LEU A 142 20.94 -17.66 32.93
C LEU A 142 21.45 -18.49 34.12
N GLU A 143 20.67 -19.45 34.62
CA GLU A 143 21.10 -20.38 35.66
C GLU A 143 22.11 -21.43 35.14
N ALA A 144 21.97 -21.85 33.89
CA ALA A 144 22.75 -22.95 33.31
C ALA A 144 23.45 -22.51 32.00
N THR A 145 24.38 -21.56 32.13
CA THR A 145 25.10 -20.91 31.02
C THR A 145 25.96 -21.85 30.17
N ASP A 146 26.30 -23.03 30.69
CA ASP A 146 27.12 -24.04 29.99
C ASP A 146 26.31 -24.95 29.06
N LEU A 147 24.98 -24.87 29.11
CA LEU A 147 24.10 -25.72 28.30
C LEU A 147 23.97 -25.16 26.88
N SER A 148 24.08 -26.06 25.90
CA SER A 148 23.74 -25.73 24.52
C SER A 148 22.22 -25.48 24.37
N PRO A 149 21.78 -24.74 23.34
CA PRO A 149 20.35 -24.52 23.09
C PRO A 149 19.53 -25.82 22.98
N ARG A 150 20.17 -26.91 22.52
CA ARG A 150 19.56 -28.23 22.45
C ARG A 150 19.39 -28.87 23.82
N GLU A 151 20.45 -28.86 24.64
CA GLU A 151 20.39 -29.39 26.00
C GLU A 151 19.40 -28.59 26.86
N LEU A 152 19.37 -27.27 26.70
CA LEU A 152 18.40 -26.40 27.37
C LEU A 152 16.96 -26.74 26.96
N ALA A 153 16.69 -26.99 25.67
CA ALA A 153 15.36 -27.39 25.20
C ALA A 153 14.92 -28.74 25.81
N VAL A 154 15.82 -29.73 25.84
CA VAL A 154 15.53 -31.05 26.45
C VAL A 154 15.27 -30.91 27.95
N ARG A 155 16.14 -30.19 28.65
CA ARG A 155 15.99 -29.95 30.09
C ARG A 155 14.69 -29.22 30.42
N PHE A 156 14.33 -28.22 29.61
CA PHE A 156 13.07 -27.50 29.78
C PHE A 156 11.84 -28.41 29.60
N ILE A 157 11.89 -29.35 28.63
CA ILE A 157 10.84 -30.35 28.43
C ILE A 157 10.73 -31.26 29.65
N ASP A 158 11.87 -31.74 30.17
CA ASP A 158 11.90 -32.67 31.30
C ASP A 158 11.41 -32.01 32.60
N GLU A 159 11.83 -30.78 32.88
CA GLU A 159 11.49 -30.06 34.11
C GLU A 159 10.12 -29.39 34.09
N LYS A 160 9.77 -28.71 32.99
CA LYS A 160 8.53 -27.91 32.88
C LYS A 160 7.40 -28.64 32.16
N ARG A 161 7.65 -29.83 31.58
CA ARG A 161 6.69 -30.62 30.78
C ARG A 161 6.03 -29.82 29.67
N TYR A 162 6.76 -28.84 29.13
CA TYR A 162 6.30 -27.98 28.05
C TYR A 162 7.23 -28.13 26.84
N PHE A 163 6.65 -28.47 25.69
CA PHE A 163 7.42 -28.70 24.48
C PHE A 163 7.95 -27.40 23.88
N VAL A 164 9.28 -27.32 23.72
CA VAL A 164 9.95 -26.23 23.02
C VAL A 164 10.97 -26.83 22.06
N SER A 165 10.97 -26.36 20.81
CA SER A 165 11.99 -26.77 19.84
C SER A 165 13.33 -26.09 20.13
N GLU A 166 14.44 -26.77 19.87
CA GLU A 166 15.79 -26.19 19.89
C GLU A 166 15.87 -24.88 19.07
N ALA A 167 15.22 -24.84 17.90
CA ALA A 167 15.20 -23.65 17.05
C ALA A 167 14.50 -22.46 17.71
N THR A 168 13.49 -22.70 18.57
CA THR A 168 12.84 -21.63 19.35
C THR A 168 13.75 -21.13 20.45
N VAL A 169 14.40 -22.03 21.19
CA VAL A 169 15.39 -21.67 22.21
C VAL A 169 16.54 -20.88 21.60
N CYS A 170 17.11 -21.35 20.49
CA CYS A 170 18.19 -20.67 19.78
C CYS A 170 17.78 -19.26 19.31
N ARG A 171 16.57 -19.10 18.74
CA ARG A 171 16.05 -17.77 18.36
C ARG A 171 15.85 -16.85 19.57
N LEU A 172 15.36 -17.39 20.69
CA LEU A 172 15.16 -16.65 21.92
C LEU A 172 16.50 -16.18 22.48
N LEU A 173 17.46 -17.08 22.67
CA LEU A 173 18.79 -16.74 23.16
C LEU A 173 19.50 -15.75 22.23
N LYS A 174 19.35 -15.90 20.91
CA LYS A 174 19.87 -14.93 19.93
C LYS A 174 19.24 -13.55 20.09
N ALA A 175 17.94 -13.47 20.34
CA ALA A 175 17.23 -12.20 20.50
C ALA A 175 17.61 -11.48 21.81
N HIS A 176 18.06 -12.23 22.82
CA HIS A 176 18.55 -11.70 24.10
C HIS A 176 20.08 -11.59 24.17
N ASP A 177 20.79 -11.80 23.05
CA ASP A 177 22.27 -11.80 22.98
C ASP A 177 22.94 -12.78 23.97
N LEU A 178 22.25 -13.88 24.31
CA LEU A 178 22.70 -14.91 25.26
C LEU A 178 23.39 -16.10 24.60
N ILE A 179 23.66 -16.04 23.29
CA ILE A 179 24.45 -17.08 22.64
C ILE A 179 25.92 -16.87 23.02
N THR A 180 26.38 -17.61 24.02
CA THR A 180 27.80 -17.75 24.33
C THR A 180 28.54 -18.08 23.05
N SER A 181 29.57 -17.29 22.70
CA SER A 181 30.40 -17.54 21.52
C SER A 181 30.81 -19.01 21.51
N LEU A 182 30.35 -19.74 20.50
CA LEU A 182 30.39 -21.20 20.47
C LEU A 182 31.85 -21.65 20.63
N ALA A 183 32.19 -22.24 21.78
CA ALA A 183 33.49 -22.82 22.05
C ALA A 183 33.63 -24.18 21.36
N TYR A 184 33.28 -24.26 20.07
CA TYR A 184 33.61 -25.43 19.27
C TYR A 184 34.98 -25.21 18.66
N THR A 185 35.84 -26.21 18.81
CA THR A 185 37.04 -26.27 17.98
C THR A 185 36.56 -26.58 16.57
N VAL A 186 36.74 -25.63 15.64
CA VAL A 186 36.51 -25.91 14.21
C VAL A 186 37.53 -26.97 13.80
N ILE A 187 37.10 -28.23 13.76
CA ILE A 187 37.86 -29.29 13.13
C ILE A 187 37.81 -28.98 11.63
N LYS A 188 38.91 -28.44 11.10
CA LYS A 188 39.03 -28.18 9.67
C LYS A 188 39.14 -29.53 8.95
N THR A 189 38.27 -29.74 7.98
CA THR A 189 38.36 -30.87 7.06
C THR A 189 39.70 -30.80 6.32
N ALA A 190 40.40 -31.93 6.19
CA ALA A 190 41.58 -32.01 5.34
C ALA A 190 41.17 -31.89 3.87
N ASP A 191 42.05 -31.34 3.02
CA ASP A 191 41.77 -31.19 1.57
C ASP A 191 41.56 -32.53 0.85
N GLN A 192 42.00 -33.64 1.45
CA GLN A 192 41.90 -34.99 0.88
C GLN A 192 41.63 -36.02 1.97
N PHE A 193 40.85 -37.05 1.61
CA PHE A 193 40.65 -38.23 2.44
C PHE A 193 41.94 -39.03 2.56
N HIS A 194 42.19 -39.56 3.76
CA HIS A 194 43.32 -40.44 4.02
C HIS A 194 43.22 -41.74 3.21
N THR A 195 42.00 -42.19 2.94
CA THR A 195 41.71 -43.39 2.14
C THR A 195 41.06 -42.99 0.83
N ARG A 196 41.73 -43.28 -0.30
CA ARG A 196 41.25 -42.96 -1.65
C ARG A 196 40.40 -44.11 -2.18
N THR A 197 39.19 -43.80 -2.64
CA THR A 197 38.29 -44.76 -3.28
C THR A 197 38.59 -44.88 -4.78
N ALA A 198 38.44 -46.09 -5.32
CA ALA A 198 38.67 -46.44 -6.72
C ALA A 198 37.37 -46.80 -7.46
N ARG A 199 36.29 -47.12 -6.74
CA ARG A 199 34.98 -47.47 -7.31
C ARG A 199 33.82 -46.77 -6.59
N PRO A 200 32.66 -46.59 -7.26
CA PRO A 200 31.46 -46.09 -6.60
C PRO A 200 31.04 -46.96 -5.40
N ASN A 201 30.52 -46.32 -4.34
CA ASN A 201 30.01 -46.95 -3.11
C ASN A 201 31.04 -47.65 -2.21
N GLU A 202 32.34 -47.39 -2.38
CA GLU A 202 33.39 -47.91 -1.48
C GLU A 202 33.47 -47.18 -0.14
N MET A 203 32.88 -45.98 -0.02
CA MET A 203 32.86 -45.19 1.21
C MET A 203 31.53 -44.49 1.37
N TRP A 204 31.00 -44.53 2.59
CA TRP A 204 29.81 -43.80 3.02
C TRP A 204 30.23 -42.88 4.16
N GLN A 205 29.93 -41.59 4.03
CA GLN A 205 30.26 -40.58 5.03
C GLN A 205 29.00 -39.85 5.46
N THR A 206 28.93 -39.55 6.75
CA THR A 206 27.91 -38.68 7.33
C THR A 206 28.62 -37.64 8.17
N ASP A 207 28.43 -36.37 7.83
CA ASP A 207 28.99 -35.25 8.58
C ASP A 207 28.09 -34.90 9.76
N PHE A 208 28.68 -34.76 10.96
CA PHE A 208 27.97 -34.35 12.16
C PHE A 208 28.63 -33.11 12.76
N THR A 209 27.87 -32.03 12.91
CA THR A 209 28.38 -30.73 13.39
C THR A 209 28.30 -30.56 14.92
N TYR A 210 27.51 -31.40 15.61
CA TYR A 210 27.10 -31.15 17.00
C TYR A 210 27.55 -32.25 17.99
N PHE A 211 28.82 -32.65 17.94
CA PHE A 211 29.39 -33.51 18.98
C PHE A 211 30.15 -32.68 20.02
N LYS A 212 29.72 -32.79 21.28
CA LYS A 212 30.54 -32.38 22.43
C LYS A 212 31.45 -33.55 22.77
N ILE A 213 32.72 -33.46 22.36
CA ILE A 213 33.74 -34.44 22.74
C ILE A 213 34.21 -34.07 24.15
N ILE A 214 33.87 -34.90 25.13
CA ILE A 214 34.38 -34.79 26.50
C ILE A 214 35.68 -35.62 26.54
N GLY A 215 36.81 -34.95 26.76
CA GLY A 215 38.14 -35.57 26.89
C GLY A 215 38.61 -35.54 28.34
#